data_AF-A0A845D5W9-F1
#
_entry.id   AF-A0A845D5W9-F1
#
_cell.length_a   1.000
_cell.length_b   1.000
_cell.length_c   1.000
_cell.angle_alpha   90.00
_cell.angle_beta   90.00
_cell.angle_gamma   90.00
#
_symmetry.space_group_name_H-M   'P 1'
#
loop_
_entity.id
_entity.type
_entity.pdbx_description
1 polymer ?
#
loop_
_entity_poly.entity_id
_entity_poly.type
_entity_poly.pdbx_seq_one_letter_code
_entity_poly.pdbx_strand_id
1 'polypeptide(L)'
;MKRFFRFVFRLLLVVTIAAVLILLIGLYLQFETLTTQVDELTARVQRLEEANAARPAPAAQAPQPTHTPTTEPTATRTSRPTSTSRPTNTPSPTPTGPTHTPAPTNTPGPTATPSLTRTPRPTNTPGPTSTPSPTRTPRPTRVPTNTRTATATPVPTPFFTVNTDWINVRKGPGPEYPIIDAIPRGTQHNIRGRNPAGTWLEFCCVKEQRGWIYAPYLIVNVDVNAIPTVRATPTVPPSPTPTRTPIPTRTPVRPTAVPPTAAPSGDLGVRIEPENRCSYYDSDLYPYSQSVEPRIVNQQGGRIYGPYTGTYFSSIRETDIEHIVARSEAHDSGLCAADSNTRRAFANDLLNLTLASPSVNRHQKVDKDLAEWLPALNKCWYVARVVQVKRKYNLSMDRAEAAVAQRMLDSCPNTQMQFTDPGSAPPPANTRPPANTPPPSGGSCPSNCTEAHAMGMSNMGRDHRCYQPKFDRDRDGIACER
;
A
#
# COMPACT_ATOMS: atom_id res chain seq x y z
N MET A 1 16.84 73.38 31.68
CA MET A 1 17.15 71.93 31.64
C MET A 1 16.25 71.07 32.55
N LYS A 2 16.21 71.25 33.88
CA LYS A 2 15.41 70.37 34.79
C LYS A 2 13.90 70.27 34.47
N ARG A 3 13.25 71.38 34.06
CA ARG A 3 11.81 71.38 33.69
C ARG A 3 11.53 70.62 32.39
N PHE A 4 12.44 70.71 31.41
CA PHE A 4 12.35 69.99 30.15
C PHE A 4 12.51 68.48 30.36
N PHE A 5 13.48 68.05 31.17
CA PHE A 5 13.65 66.63 31.50
C PHE A 5 12.43 66.04 32.23
N ARG A 6 11.82 66.79 33.15
CA ARG A 6 10.58 66.36 33.82
C ARG A 6 9.41 66.26 32.84
N PHE A 7 9.33 67.13 31.84
CA PHE A 7 8.29 67.07 30.81
C PHE A 7 8.48 65.85 29.90
N VAL A 8 9.69 65.64 29.39
CA VAL A 8 10.02 64.47 28.55
C VAL A 8 9.79 63.16 29.30
N PHE A 9 10.20 63.07 30.57
CA PHE A 9 9.98 61.88 31.38
C PHE A 9 8.49 61.59 31.62
N ARG A 10 7.68 62.63 31.92
CA ARG A 10 6.23 62.47 32.07
C ARG A 10 5.57 62.05 30.75
N LEU A 11 6.00 62.62 29.63
CA LEU A 11 5.48 62.25 28.31
C LEU A 11 5.82 60.79 27.98
N LEU A 12 7.07 60.35 28.20
CA LEU A 12 7.48 58.96 27.99
C LEU A 12 6.67 58.00 28.86
N LEU A 13 6.46 58.34 30.14
CA LEU A 13 5.68 57.54 31.08
C LEU A 13 4.21 57.41 30.63
N VAL A 14 3.61 58.49 30.14
CA VAL A 14 2.23 58.46 29.62
C VAL A 14 2.15 57.59 28.35
N VAL A 15 3.11 57.70 27.45
CA VAL A 15 3.17 56.88 26.22
C VAL A 15 3.36 55.40 26.54
N THR A 16 4.23 55.05 27.48
CA THR A 16 4.43 53.65 27.87
C THR A 16 3.22 53.07 28.58
N ILE A 17 2.56 53.82 29.48
CA ILE A 17 1.31 53.39 30.11
C ILE A 17 0.22 53.17 29.06
N ALA A 18 0.07 54.07 28.09
CA ALA A 18 -0.91 53.92 27.02
C ALA A 18 -0.63 52.69 26.14
N ALA A 19 0.64 52.43 25.80
CA ALA A 19 1.02 51.25 25.03
C ALA A 19 0.73 49.93 25.78
N VAL A 20 1.02 49.88 27.09
CA VAL A 20 0.69 48.72 27.94
C VAL A 20 -0.82 48.52 28.03
N LEU A 21 -1.59 49.61 28.17
CA LEU A 21 -3.06 49.52 28.24
C LEU A 21 -3.66 48.96 26.94
N ILE A 22 -3.16 49.40 25.78
CA ILE A 22 -3.60 48.90 24.47
C ILE A 22 -3.28 47.41 24.32
N LEU A 23 -2.11 46.96 24.74
CA LEU A 23 -1.74 45.54 24.72
C LEU A 23 -2.64 44.71 25.64
N LEU A 24 -2.93 45.19 26.84
CA LEU A 24 -3.82 44.50 27.79
C LEU A 24 -5.26 44.42 27.27
N ILE A 25 -5.77 45.48 26.63
CA ILE A 25 -7.09 45.47 25.99
C ILE A 25 -7.10 44.48 24.82
N GLY A 26 -6.03 44.43 24.00
CA GLY A 26 -5.91 43.45 22.92
C GLY A 26 -5.90 42.01 23.42
N LEU A 27 -5.15 41.71 24.49
CA LEU A 27 -5.12 40.41 25.16
C LEU A 27 -6.49 40.04 25.75
N TYR A 28 -7.19 40.99 26.36
CA TYR A 28 -8.53 40.78 26.90
C TYR A 28 -9.55 40.44 25.81
N LEU A 29 -9.54 41.17 24.69
CA LEU A 29 -10.43 40.89 23.55
C LEU A 29 -10.11 39.54 22.88
N GLN A 30 -8.83 39.16 22.81
CA GLN A 30 -8.44 37.82 22.35
C GLN A 30 -8.96 36.72 23.29
N PHE A 31 -8.89 36.95 24.61
CA PHE A 31 -9.42 36.02 25.61
C PHE A 31 -10.94 35.83 25.47
N GLU A 32 -11.71 36.92 25.34
CA GLU A 32 -13.17 36.85 25.11
C GLU A 32 -13.55 36.16 23.78
N THR A 33 -12.72 36.31 22.75
CA THR A 33 -12.92 35.60 21.49
C THR A 33 -12.69 34.09 21.65
N LEU A 34 -11.66 33.71 22.41
CA LEU A 34 -11.32 32.31 22.68
C LEU A 34 -12.38 31.64 23.55
N THR A 35 -12.90 32.30 24.59
CA THR A 35 -13.99 31.75 25.41
C THR A 35 -15.22 31.48 24.56
N THR A 36 -15.61 32.41 23.70
CA THR A 36 -16.74 32.23 22.77
C THR A 36 -16.53 31.05 21.82
N GLN A 37 -15.31 30.87 21.29
CA GLN A 37 -14.99 29.73 20.42
C GLN A 37 -15.04 28.38 21.17
N VAL A 38 -14.60 28.35 22.43
CA VAL A 38 -14.68 27.15 23.29
C VAL A 38 -16.13 26.80 23.60
N ASP A 39 -16.98 27.79 23.88
CA ASP A 39 -18.41 27.57 24.13
C ASP A 39 -19.12 27.03 22.88
N GLU A 40 -18.83 27.59 21.70
CA GLU A 40 -19.39 27.09 20.44
C GLU A 40 -18.94 25.64 20.15
N LEU A 41 -17.66 25.34 20.39
CA LEU A 41 -17.11 24.01 20.19
C LEU A 41 -17.77 23.00 21.15
N THR A 42 -17.94 23.39 22.41
CA THR A 42 -18.61 22.57 23.44
C THR A 42 -20.06 22.28 23.04
N ALA A 43 -20.80 23.29 22.57
CA ALA A 43 -22.16 23.11 22.06
C ALA A 43 -22.23 22.23 20.81
N ARG A 44 -21.18 22.20 19.98
CA ARG A 44 -21.10 21.29 18.82
C ARG A 44 -20.83 19.84 19.23
N VAL A 45 -19.95 19.62 20.22
CA VAL A 45 -19.67 18.29 20.76
C VAL A 45 -20.93 17.71 21.38
N GLN A 46 -21.64 18.48 22.20
CA GLN A 46 -22.86 18.00 22.85
C GLN A 46 -23.96 17.63 21.85
N ARG A 47 -24.14 18.42 20.78
CA ARG A 47 -25.08 18.08 19.69
C ARG A 47 -24.69 16.78 18.97
N LEU A 48 -23.39 16.49 18.82
CA LEU A 48 -22.93 15.24 18.21
C LEU A 48 -23.17 14.04 19.13
N GLU A 49 -22.98 14.20 20.44
CA GLU A 49 -23.28 13.18 21.43
C GLU A 49 -24.77 12.85 21.46
N GLU A 50 -25.63 13.86 21.46
CA GLU A 50 -27.09 13.71 21.37
C GLU A 50 -27.52 13.02 20.06
N ALA A 51 -26.95 13.42 18.92
CA ALA A 51 -27.22 12.81 17.63
C ALA A 51 -26.78 11.33 17.56
N ASN A 52 -25.67 10.99 18.24
CA ASN A 52 -25.19 9.61 18.30
C ASN A 52 -26.06 8.76 19.24
N ALA A 53 -26.53 9.34 20.35
CA ALA A 53 -27.46 8.69 21.27
C ALA A 53 -28.86 8.45 20.66
N ALA A 54 -29.31 9.33 19.75
CA ALA A 54 -30.59 9.21 19.05
C ALA A 54 -30.57 8.22 17.88
N ARG A 55 -29.43 7.59 17.57
CA ARG A 55 -29.29 6.69 16.43
C ARG A 55 -29.94 5.33 16.77
N PRO A 56 -30.95 4.87 16.01
CA PRO A 56 -31.62 3.61 16.30
C PRO A 56 -30.64 2.44 16.21
N ALA A 57 -30.71 1.52 17.17
CA ALA A 57 -29.91 0.30 17.16
C ALA A 57 -30.17 -0.48 15.86
N PRO A 58 -29.14 -1.07 15.24
CA PRO A 58 -29.33 -1.85 14.02
C PRO A 58 -30.31 -2.99 14.30
N ALA A 59 -31.32 -3.10 13.44
CA ALA A 59 -32.34 -4.14 13.54
C ALA A 59 -31.66 -5.52 13.60
N ALA A 60 -31.96 -6.29 14.65
CA ALA A 60 -31.50 -7.65 14.79
C ALA A 60 -31.91 -8.45 13.55
N GLN A 61 -30.94 -8.96 12.81
CA GLN A 61 -31.19 -9.83 11.67
C GLN A 61 -31.90 -11.10 12.17
N ALA A 62 -33.04 -11.41 11.54
CA ALA A 62 -33.80 -12.62 11.81
C ALA A 62 -32.94 -13.88 11.55
N PRO A 63 -33.11 -14.95 12.35
CA PRO A 63 -32.30 -16.16 12.21
C PRO A 63 -32.58 -16.85 10.87
N GLN A 64 -31.51 -17.08 10.11
CA GLN A 64 -31.53 -17.81 8.85
C GLN A 64 -31.80 -19.31 9.10
N PRO A 65 -32.69 -19.99 8.33
CA PRO A 65 -33.04 -21.38 8.60
C PRO A 65 -31.86 -22.32 8.31
N THR A 66 -31.58 -23.20 9.27
CA THR A 66 -30.56 -24.25 9.19
C THR A 66 -31.08 -25.39 8.31
N HIS A 67 -30.39 -25.69 7.21
CA HIS A 67 -30.63 -26.90 6.42
C HIS A 67 -29.83 -28.07 7.04
N THR A 68 -30.54 -29.05 7.57
CA THR A 68 -29.99 -30.33 8.03
C THR A 68 -29.85 -31.30 6.84
N PRO A 69 -28.68 -31.91 6.59
CA PRO A 69 -28.57 -32.95 5.58
C PRO A 69 -29.05 -34.29 6.16
N THR A 70 -30.14 -34.83 5.61
CA THR A 70 -30.60 -36.20 5.89
C THR A 70 -29.91 -37.15 4.90
N THR A 71 -29.26 -38.18 5.42
CA THR A 71 -28.69 -39.31 4.67
C THR A 71 -29.76 -40.37 4.44
N GLU A 72 -29.95 -40.83 3.20
CA GLU A 72 -30.66 -42.07 2.87
C GLU A 72 -29.89 -42.88 1.80
N PRO A 73 -30.10 -44.22 1.72
CA PRO A 73 -29.15 -45.15 1.14
C PRO A 73 -29.39 -45.52 -0.33
N THR A 74 -28.38 -46.18 -0.88
CA THR A 74 -28.24 -46.77 -2.20
C THR A 74 -29.30 -47.81 -2.57
N ALA A 75 -29.87 -47.73 -3.79
CA ALA A 75 -30.24 -48.91 -4.59
C ALA A 75 -30.35 -48.63 -6.11
N THR A 76 -29.53 -49.38 -6.85
CA THR A 76 -29.77 -50.12 -8.11
C THR A 76 -30.29 -49.43 -9.40
N ARG A 77 -29.47 -49.60 -10.45
CA ARG A 77 -29.68 -49.32 -11.89
C ARG A 77 -30.95 -49.97 -12.46
N THR A 78 -31.58 -49.33 -13.45
CA THR A 78 -32.00 -49.91 -14.77
C THR A 78 -32.29 -48.77 -15.77
N SER A 79 -32.21 -49.08 -17.06
CA SER A 79 -31.99 -48.27 -18.28
C SER A 79 -33.10 -47.34 -18.81
N ARG A 80 -32.67 -46.14 -19.29
CA ARG A 80 -32.92 -45.38 -20.57
C ARG A 80 -34.04 -45.86 -21.54
N PRO A 81 -34.62 -45.03 -22.48
CA PRO A 81 -34.63 -43.56 -22.75
C PRO A 81 -36.08 -42.97 -22.74
N THR A 82 -36.45 -41.70 -22.99
CA THR A 82 -36.11 -40.77 -24.10
C THR A 82 -36.72 -39.37 -23.81
N SER A 83 -36.07 -38.31 -24.32
CA SER A 83 -36.48 -36.93 -24.69
C SER A 83 -37.84 -36.36 -24.19
N THR A 84 -38.00 -35.08 -23.83
CA THR A 84 -37.76 -33.88 -24.65
C THR A 84 -38.07 -32.60 -23.84
N SER A 85 -37.33 -31.51 -24.13
CA SER A 85 -37.67 -30.07 -24.04
C SER A 85 -38.26 -29.41 -22.76
N ARG A 86 -37.40 -28.54 -22.20
CA ARG A 86 -37.56 -27.33 -21.35
C ARG A 86 -38.52 -26.26 -21.98
N PRO A 87 -38.83 -25.14 -21.29
CA PRO A 87 -39.89 -24.91 -20.30
C PRO A 87 -40.96 -23.89 -20.78
N THR A 88 -42.12 -23.85 -20.13
CA THR A 88 -43.12 -22.77 -20.28
C THR A 88 -43.30 -22.09 -18.92
N ASN A 89 -43.04 -20.78 -18.84
CA ASN A 89 -43.43 -19.93 -17.71
C ASN A 89 -44.43 -18.89 -18.21
N THR A 90 -45.54 -18.73 -17.47
CA THR A 90 -46.57 -17.69 -17.62
C THR A 90 -47.08 -17.39 -16.17
N PRO A 91 -47.68 -16.23 -15.88
CA PRO A 91 -47.12 -15.21 -14.97
C PRO A 91 -48.10 -14.83 -13.83
N SER A 92 -47.68 -13.98 -12.87
CA SER A 92 -48.59 -13.17 -12.02
C SER A 92 -47.84 -12.22 -11.04
N PRO A 93 -48.45 -11.22 -10.35
CA PRO A 93 -48.52 -9.83 -10.82
C PRO A 93 -48.25 -8.70 -9.76
N THR A 94 -48.17 -7.42 -10.24
CA THR A 94 -48.60 -6.13 -9.57
C THR A 94 -47.74 -5.54 -8.40
N PRO A 95 -47.69 -4.21 -8.06
CA PRO A 95 -48.41 -2.98 -8.53
C PRO A 95 -47.62 -1.68 -8.89
N THR A 96 -48.33 -0.81 -9.64
CA THR A 96 -48.53 0.68 -9.69
C THR A 96 -47.75 1.61 -8.73
N GLY A 97 -47.27 2.84 -9.03
CA GLY A 97 -47.36 3.84 -10.14
C GLY A 97 -46.37 5.02 -9.87
N PRO A 98 -46.59 6.32 -10.22
CA PRO A 98 -47.48 6.94 -11.19
C PRO A 98 -46.77 7.83 -12.26
N THR A 99 -47.62 8.34 -13.15
CA THR A 99 -47.50 9.02 -14.46
C THR A 99 -46.84 10.41 -14.49
N HIS A 100 -46.10 10.73 -15.58
CA HIS A 100 -46.12 12.04 -16.23
C HIS A 100 -46.01 11.94 -17.77
N THR A 101 -46.88 12.71 -18.43
CA THR A 101 -47.27 12.80 -19.84
C THR A 101 -46.17 13.29 -20.81
N PRO A 102 -46.07 12.77 -22.05
CA PRO A 102 -45.32 13.42 -23.14
C PRO A 102 -46.23 14.15 -24.16
N ALA A 103 -45.71 15.27 -24.70
CA ALA A 103 -46.32 16.09 -25.75
C ALA A 103 -45.87 15.67 -27.18
N PRO A 104 -46.61 16.03 -28.26
CA PRO A 104 -46.49 15.36 -29.56
C PRO A 104 -45.54 15.99 -30.59
N THR A 105 -44.92 15.08 -31.36
CA THR A 105 -44.63 15.00 -32.81
C THR A 105 -44.52 16.26 -33.68
N ASN A 106 -43.45 16.33 -34.49
CA ASN A 106 -43.48 16.98 -35.81
C ASN A 106 -42.70 16.18 -36.87
N THR A 107 -43.31 16.16 -38.05
CA THR A 107 -43.01 15.48 -39.32
C THR A 107 -41.75 16.00 -40.04
N PRO A 108 -40.98 15.18 -40.79
CA PRO A 108 -39.92 15.66 -41.67
C PRO A 108 -40.42 16.02 -43.07
N GLY A 109 -40.03 17.20 -43.57
CA GLY A 109 -40.20 17.65 -44.97
C GLY A 109 -39.01 17.31 -45.87
N PRO A 110 -39.14 17.49 -47.21
CA PRO A 110 -38.29 16.82 -48.19
C PRO A 110 -37.06 17.61 -48.71
N THR A 111 -36.02 16.82 -49.00
CA THR A 111 -35.08 16.81 -50.14
C THR A 111 -34.46 18.10 -50.69
N ALA A 112 -33.12 18.09 -50.78
CA ALA A 112 -32.37 18.78 -51.83
C ALA A 112 -31.25 17.90 -52.43
N THR A 113 -31.08 18.08 -53.73
CA THR A 113 -30.40 17.32 -54.79
C THR A 113 -28.85 17.28 -54.71
N PRO A 114 -28.18 16.19 -55.14
CA PRO A 114 -26.72 16.14 -55.30
C PRO A 114 -26.24 16.48 -56.73
N SER A 115 -25.02 17.02 -56.83
CA SER A 115 -24.33 17.41 -58.07
C SER A 115 -23.34 16.34 -58.59
N LEU A 116 -23.03 16.45 -59.89
CA LEU A 116 -22.52 15.50 -60.90
C LEU A 116 -21.08 14.95 -60.70
N THR A 117 -20.85 13.64 -60.87
CA THR A 117 -20.31 12.89 -62.04
C THR A 117 -18.76 12.83 -62.18
N ARG A 118 -18.21 11.60 -62.25
CA ARG A 118 -17.36 11.11 -63.36
C ARG A 118 -17.10 9.59 -63.30
N THR A 119 -17.26 8.96 -64.46
CA THR A 119 -17.13 7.53 -64.81
C THR A 119 -15.66 7.07 -64.94
N PRO A 120 -15.34 5.78 -64.71
CA PRO A 120 -14.77 5.01 -65.82
C PRO A 120 -15.23 3.52 -65.94
N ARG A 121 -15.59 3.18 -67.18
CA ARG A 121 -15.38 1.98 -68.04
C ARG A 121 -15.47 0.53 -67.46
N PRO A 122 -16.22 -0.39 -68.12
CA PRO A 122 -16.35 -1.80 -67.72
C PRO A 122 -15.26 -2.67 -68.38
N THR A 123 -15.07 -3.93 -67.94
CA THR A 123 -14.98 -5.13 -68.83
C THR A 123 -14.91 -6.45 -68.03
N ASN A 124 -15.90 -7.30 -68.33
CA ASN A 124 -16.02 -8.77 -68.43
C ASN A 124 -15.64 -9.77 -67.31
N THR A 125 -16.70 -10.44 -66.86
CA THR A 125 -16.81 -11.81 -66.37
C THR A 125 -16.49 -12.85 -67.47
N PRO A 126 -15.84 -13.97 -67.12
CA PRO A 126 -16.31 -15.28 -67.60
C PRO A 126 -16.57 -16.30 -66.48
N GLY A 127 -17.60 -17.12 -66.73
CA GLY A 127 -18.16 -18.16 -65.87
C GLY A 127 -17.42 -19.51 -65.87
N PRO A 128 -18.08 -20.59 -65.40
CA PRO A 128 -17.38 -21.64 -64.66
C PRO A 128 -17.28 -23.01 -65.36
N THR A 129 -16.34 -23.80 -64.83
CA THR A 129 -16.29 -25.28 -64.73
C THR A 129 -15.96 -26.15 -65.95
N SER A 130 -14.90 -26.95 -65.83
CA SER A 130 -14.95 -28.42 -66.00
C SER A 130 -13.66 -29.09 -65.47
N THR A 131 -13.85 -30.28 -64.91
CA THR A 131 -12.89 -31.25 -64.36
C THR A 131 -13.26 -32.61 -64.97
N PRO A 132 -12.47 -33.70 -65.01
CA PRO A 132 -11.01 -33.95 -64.92
C PRO A 132 -10.46 -34.78 -66.13
N SER A 133 -9.16 -35.15 -66.13
CA SER A 133 -8.66 -36.54 -66.34
C SER A 133 -7.11 -36.60 -66.21
N PRO A 134 -6.47 -37.72 -65.81
CA PRO A 134 -5.13 -37.69 -65.23
C PRO A 134 -3.96 -38.12 -66.17
N THR A 135 -2.77 -37.83 -65.65
CA THR A 135 -1.45 -38.47 -65.89
C THR A 135 -0.75 -38.23 -67.23
N ARG A 136 0.35 -37.47 -67.17
CA ARG A 136 1.72 -37.94 -67.50
C ARG A 136 2.79 -37.14 -66.72
N THR A 137 3.63 -37.86 -65.99
CA THR A 137 4.98 -37.44 -65.51
C THR A 137 6.00 -37.77 -66.62
N PRO A 138 7.25 -37.25 -66.71
CA PRO A 138 7.93 -36.08 -66.10
C PRO A 138 8.65 -35.16 -67.13
N ARG A 139 9.11 -33.98 -66.69
CA ARG A 139 10.43 -33.41 -67.03
C ARG A 139 10.84 -32.39 -65.95
N PRO A 140 12.09 -32.38 -65.45
CA PRO A 140 12.50 -31.47 -64.39
C PRO A 140 12.63 -30.05 -64.95
N THR A 141 11.68 -29.20 -64.63
CA THR A 141 11.73 -27.76 -64.91
C THR A 141 12.33 -27.06 -63.69
N ARG A 142 13.30 -26.18 -63.98
CA ARG A 142 14.19 -25.49 -63.03
C ARG A 142 13.44 -24.96 -61.80
N VAL A 143 14.00 -25.26 -60.63
CA VAL A 143 13.57 -24.78 -59.32
C VAL A 143 13.43 -23.25 -59.38
N PRO A 144 12.27 -22.67 -58.99
CA PRO A 144 12.18 -21.23 -58.82
C PRO A 144 13.20 -20.81 -57.77
N THR A 145 14.08 -19.88 -58.15
CA THR A 145 14.97 -19.18 -57.23
C THR A 145 14.17 -18.75 -56.02
N ASN A 146 14.52 -19.29 -54.84
CA ASN A 146 13.88 -18.97 -53.57
C ASN A 146 13.72 -17.44 -53.48
N THR A 147 12.47 -16.97 -53.57
CA THR A 147 12.10 -15.66 -53.03
C THR A 147 12.59 -15.68 -51.61
N ARG A 148 13.62 -14.86 -51.33
CA ARG A 148 14.30 -14.80 -50.04
C ARG A 148 13.22 -14.68 -48.97
N THR A 149 12.97 -15.77 -48.25
CA THR A 149 12.07 -15.80 -47.09
C THR A 149 12.50 -14.64 -46.22
N ALA A 150 11.57 -13.71 -45.94
CA ALA A 150 11.83 -12.58 -45.07
C ALA A 150 12.54 -13.14 -43.83
N THR A 151 13.78 -12.69 -43.61
CA THR A 151 14.52 -13.04 -42.40
C THR A 151 13.60 -12.66 -41.24
N ALA A 152 13.07 -13.66 -40.54
CA ALA A 152 12.18 -13.44 -39.42
C ALA A 152 12.86 -12.44 -38.49
N THR A 153 12.24 -11.28 -38.28
CA THR A 153 12.71 -10.31 -37.31
C THR A 153 12.83 -11.07 -35.97
N PRO A 154 14.00 -11.10 -35.32
CA PRO A 154 14.14 -11.83 -34.07
C PRO A 154 13.11 -11.27 -33.08
N VAL A 155 12.19 -12.12 -32.63
CA VAL A 155 11.21 -11.75 -31.61
C VAL A 155 12.02 -11.40 -30.36
N PRO A 156 11.91 -10.16 -29.82
CA PRO A 156 12.68 -9.76 -28.66
C PRO A 156 12.34 -10.69 -27.49
N THR A 157 13.36 -11.22 -26.82
CA THR A 157 13.17 -12.02 -25.60
C THR A 157 12.47 -11.14 -24.57
N PRO A 158 11.30 -11.55 -24.05
CA PRO A 158 10.59 -10.77 -23.06
C PRO A 158 11.37 -10.79 -21.75
N PHE A 159 11.57 -9.62 -21.15
CA PHE A 159 12.19 -9.44 -19.85
C PHE A 159 11.48 -8.34 -19.07
N PHE A 160 11.63 -8.35 -17.75
CA PHE A 160 11.21 -7.26 -16.89
C PHE A 160 12.40 -6.61 -16.21
N THR A 161 12.23 -5.35 -15.82
CA THR A 161 13.07 -4.63 -14.87
C THR A 161 12.23 -4.22 -13.67
N VAL A 162 12.71 -4.48 -12.46
CA VAL A 162 12.01 -4.04 -11.23
C VAL A 162 12.06 -2.52 -11.11
N ASN A 163 10.91 -1.85 -10.93
CA ASN A 163 10.80 -0.38 -10.84
C ASN A 163 10.55 0.13 -9.39
N THR A 164 10.48 -0.77 -8.43
CA THR A 164 10.36 -0.47 -6.99
C THR A 164 11.64 -0.85 -6.25
N ASP A 165 11.92 -0.24 -5.09
CA ASP A 165 13.14 -0.51 -4.30
C ASP A 165 13.39 -2.01 -4.10
N TRP A 166 12.34 -2.76 -3.77
CA TRP A 166 12.33 -4.22 -3.64
C TRP A 166 10.95 -4.77 -3.97
N ILE A 167 10.90 -6.02 -4.46
CA ILE A 167 9.66 -6.74 -4.74
C ILE A 167 9.77 -8.22 -4.37
N ASN A 168 8.71 -8.74 -3.75
CA ASN A 168 8.60 -10.15 -3.38
C ASN A 168 8.44 -11.05 -4.61
N VAL A 169 9.17 -12.15 -4.61
CA VAL A 169 9.04 -13.27 -5.53
C VAL A 169 8.32 -14.40 -4.80
N ARG A 170 7.25 -14.91 -5.40
CA ARG A 170 6.35 -15.89 -4.79
C ARG A 170 6.36 -17.23 -5.53
N LYS A 171 5.91 -18.28 -4.85
CA LYS A 171 5.77 -19.62 -5.44
C LYS A 171 4.65 -19.73 -6.49
N GLY A 172 3.72 -18.77 -6.53
CA GLY A 172 2.60 -18.71 -7.47
C GLY A 172 2.08 -17.29 -7.72
N PRO A 173 1.18 -17.12 -8.72
CA PRO A 173 0.71 -15.82 -9.21
C PRO A 173 -0.39 -15.20 -8.34
N GLY A 174 -0.05 -14.87 -7.09
CA GLY A 174 -0.99 -14.27 -6.15
C GLY A 174 -0.39 -14.00 -4.77
N PRO A 175 -0.96 -13.08 -3.99
CA PRO A 175 -0.50 -12.79 -2.63
C PRO A 175 -0.65 -13.99 -1.67
N GLU A 176 -1.53 -14.94 -1.97
CA GLU A 176 -1.76 -16.16 -1.20
C GLU A 176 -0.62 -17.18 -1.26
N TYR A 177 0.28 -17.05 -2.24
CA TYR A 177 1.40 -17.97 -2.39
C TYR A 177 2.60 -17.55 -1.51
N PRO A 178 3.34 -18.52 -0.92
CA PRO A 178 4.51 -18.23 -0.12
C PRO A 178 5.55 -17.38 -0.85
N ILE A 179 6.17 -16.45 -0.12
CA ILE A 179 7.33 -15.69 -0.60
C ILE A 179 8.54 -16.62 -0.58
N ILE A 180 9.28 -16.68 -1.68
CA ILE A 180 10.49 -17.49 -1.83
C ILE A 180 11.75 -16.62 -1.92
N ASP A 181 11.61 -15.37 -2.37
CA ASP A 181 12.69 -14.39 -2.38
C ASP A 181 12.19 -12.95 -2.45
N ALA A 182 13.11 -11.98 -2.38
CA ALA A 182 12.85 -10.58 -2.70
C ALA A 182 13.99 -10.03 -3.57
N ILE A 183 13.66 -9.31 -4.64
CA ILE A 183 14.65 -8.77 -5.59
C ILE A 183 14.61 -7.23 -5.64
N PRO A 184 15.77 -6.55 -5.73
CA PRO A 184 15.84 -5.08 -5.66
C PRO A 184 15.47 -4.39 -6.98
N ARG A 185 15.28 -3.06 -6.93
CA ARG A 185 15.11 -2.18 -8.11
C ARG A 185 16.21 -2.44 -9.12
N GLY A 186 15.87 -2.35 -10.41
CA GLY A 186 16.82 -2.51 -11.49
C GLY A 186 17.16 -3.97 -11.82
N THR A 187 16.78 -4.92 -10.95
CA THR A 187 16.96 -6.36 -11.25
C THR A 187 16.18 -6.72 -12.51
N GLN A 188 16.85 -7.43 -13.42
CA GLN A 188 16.30 -7.84 -14.69
C GLN A 188 16.28 -9.36 -14.81
N HIS A 189 15.14 -9.92 -15.22
CA HIS A 189 15.04 -11.33 -15.57
C HIS A 189 14.22 -11.54 -16.84
N ASN A 190 14.57 -12.59 -17.59
CA ASN A 190 13.78 -13.05 -18.73
C ASN A 190 12.46 -13.63 -18.24
N ILE A 191 11.37 -13.21 -18.88
CA ILE A 191 10.02 -13.66 -18.58
C ILE A 191 9.79 -14.98 -19.30
N ARG A 192 9.31 -15.98 -18.56
CA ARG A 192 8.93 -17.29 -19.11
C ARG A 192 7.45 -17.37 -19.46
N GLY A 193 6.62 -16.63 -18.73
CA GLY A 193 5.19 -16.61 -18.97
C GLY A 193 4.46 -15.66 -18.03
N ARG A 194 3.12 -15.66 -18.14
CA ARG A 194 2.24 -14.89 -17.27
C ARG A 194 1.04 -15.71 -16.80
N ASN A 195 0.32 -15.23 -15.80
CA ASN A 195 -1.00 -15.75 -15.47
C ASN A 195 -2.06 -15.28 -16.51
N PRO A 196 -3.24 -15.92 -16.61
CA PRO A 196 -4.28 -15.54 -17.58
C PRO A 196 -4.68 -14.06 -17.54
N ALA A 197 -4.68 -13.45 -16.36
CA ALA A 197 -4.99 -12.03 -16.17
C ALA A 197 -3.83 -11.06 -16.50
N GLY A 198 -2.61 -11.56 -16.68
CA GLY A 198 -1.43 -10.71 -16.91
C GLY A 198 -0.95 -9.90 -15.70
N THR A 199 -1.51 -10.16 -14.52
CA THR A 199 -1.16 -9.45 -13.27
C THR A 199 0.12 -10.00 -12.62
N TRP A 200 0.55 -11.21 -12.99
CA TRP A 200 1.77 -11.84 -12.48
C TRP A 200 2.58 -12.45 -13.61
N LEU A 201 3.90 -12.29 -13.56
CA LEU A 201 4.86 -12.86 -14.51
C LEU A 201 5.66 -13.98 -13.83
N GLU A 202 5.88 -15.08 -14.54
CA GLU A 202 6.76 -16.16 -14.11
C GLU A 202 8.14 -15.96 -14.74
N PHE A 203 9.19 -16.15 -13.94
CA PHE A 203 10.57 -16.11 -14.42
C PHE A 203 11.43 -17.18 -13.75
N CYS A 204 12.63 -17.34 -14.28
CA CYS A 204 13.68 -18.16 -13.70
C CYS A 204 14.96 -17.33 -13.54
N CYS A 205 15.72 -17.45 -12.45
CA CYS A 205 15.42 -18.18 -11.22
C CYS A 205 15.92 -17.39 -10.01
N VAL A 206 15.25 -17.58 -8.88
CA VAL A 206 15.70 -17.11 -7.57
C VAL A 206 15.98 -18.33 -6.70
N LYS A 207 17.18 -18.42 -6.11
CA LYS A 207 17.62 -19.60 -5.32
C LYS A 207 17.35 -20.93 -6.06
N GLU A 208 17.66 -20.97 -7.35
CA GLU A 208 17.44 -22.12 -8.24
C GLU A 208 15.96 -22.54 -8.42
N GLN A 209 15.01 -21.74 -7.94
CA GLN A 209 13.58 -21.98 -8.06
C GLN A 209 12.92 -20.98 -9.02
N ARG A 210 11.86 -21.44 -9.68
CA ARG A 210 10.98 -20.57 -10.47
C ARG A 210 10.13 -19.73 -9.55
N GLY A 211 9.90 -18.49 -9.95
CA GLY A 211 9.19 -17.51 -9.13
C GLY A 211 8.19 -16.71 -9.94
N TRP A 212 7.20 -16.20 -9.22
CA TRP A 212 6.15 -15.32 -9.72
C TRP A 212 6.32 -13.93 -9.12
N ILE A 213 6.19 -12.92 -9.96
CA ILE A 213 6.43 -11.52 -9.60
C ILE A 213 5.29 -10.63 -10.12
N TYR A 214 4.89 -9.64 -9.32
CA TYR A 214 3.71 -8.83 -9.58
C TYR A 214 3.99 -7.78 -10.67
N ALA A 215 3.28 -7.89 -11.79
CA ALA A 215 3.58 -7.15 -13.02
C ALA A 215 3.49 -5.61 -12.90
N PRO A 216 2.55 -5.01 -12.14
CA PRO A 216 2.43 -3.56 -12.03
C PRO A 216 3.65 -2.81 -11.45
N TYR A 217 4.57 -3.53 -10.81
CA TYR A 217 5.81 -2.96 -10.26
C TYR A 217 7.03 -3.14 -11.19
N LEU A 218 6.79 -3.60 -12.41
CA LEU A 218 7.81 -3.94 -13.38
C LEU A 218 7.72 -3.04 -14.61
N ILE A 219 8.87 -2.73 -15.18
CA ILE A 219 8.98 -2.24 -16.56
C ILE A 219 9.18 -3.47 -17.44
N VAL A 220 8.23 -3.76 -18.32
CA VAL A 220 8.28 -4.91 -19.23
C VAL A 220 8.59 -4.42 -20.64
N ASN A 221 9.55 -5.06 -21.31
CA ASN A 221 10.01 -4.63 -22.64
C ASN A 221 9.07 -4.98 -23.80
N VAL A 222 7.99 -5.71 -23.53
CA VAL A 222 6.96 -6.14 -24.47
C VAL A 222 5.58 -5.89 -23.88
N ASP A 223 4.53 -5.91 -24.71
CA ASP A 223 3.16 -5.96 -24.21
C ASP A 223 2.98 -7.24 -23.37
N VAL A 224 2.55 -7.06 -22.12
CA VAL A 224 2.30 -8.17 -21.19
C VAL A 224 1.29 -9.15 -21.78
N ASN A 225 0.30 -8.68 -22.54
CA ASN A 225 -0.71 -9.58 -23.13
C ASN A 225 -0.14 -10.51 -24.21
N ALA A 226 0.98 -10.13 -24.84
CA ALA A 226 1.69 -10.93 -25.85
C ALA A 226 2.56 -12.04 -25.23
N ILE A 227 2.76 -12.02 -23.91
CA ILE A 227 3.52 -13.05 -23.19
C ILE A 227 2.64 -14.31 -23.04
N PRO A 228 3.17 -15.52 -23.31
CA PRO A 228 2.41 -16.75 -23.22
C PRO A 228 1.92 -17.01 -21.79
N THR A 229 0.68 -17.49 -21.67
CA THR A 229 0.14 -17.88 -20.36
C THR A 229 0.75 -19.19 -19.91
N VAL A 230 1.24 -19.23 -18.67
CA VAL A 230 1.68 -20.46 -18.00
C VAL A 230 0.74 -20.78 -16.86
N ARG A 231 0.36 -22.04 -16.74
CA ARG A 231 -0.45 -22.50 -15.61
C ARG A 231 0.50 -22.72 -14.45
N ALA A 232 0.28 -22.03 -13.34
CA ALA A 232 0.99 -22.35 -12.10
C ALA A 232 0.78 -23.84 -11.82
N THR A 233 1.85 -24.54 -11.44
CA THR A 233 1.66 -25.87 -10.85
C THR A 233 0.78 -25.62 -9.63
N PRO A 234 -0.41 -26.26 -9.52
CA PRO A 234 -1.22 -26.10 -8.33
C PRO A 234 -0.36 -26.59 -7.18
N THR A 235 0.26 -25.65 -6.47
CA THR A 235 0.68 -25.92 -5.11
C THR A 235 -0.66 -26.10 -4.46
N VAL A 236 -0.98 -27.35 -4.10
CA VAL A 236 -2.16 -27.64 -3.28
C VAL A 236 -2.20 -26.51 -2.26
N PRO A 237 -3.22 -25.61 -2.28
CA PRO A 237 -3.35 -24.64 -1.20
C PRO A 237 -3.18 -25.46 0.06
N PRO A 238 -2.39 -25.04 1.07
CA PRO A 238 -2.31 -25.84 2.28
C PRO A 238 -3.75 -26.21 2.61
N SER A 239 -4.03 -27.51 2.56
CA SER A 239 -5.37 -28.05 2.83
C SER A 239 -5.85 -27.24 4.03
N PRO A 240 -7.06 -26.65 4.03
CA PRO A 240 -7.55 -25.97 5.22
C PRO A 240 -7.20 -26.90 6.36
N THR A 241 -6.35 -26.44 7.28
CA THR A 241 -5.82 -27.29 8.35
C THR A 241 -7.04 -28.03 8.87
N PRO A 242 -7.06 -29.38 8.81
CA PRO A 242 -8.30 -30.13 9.00
C PRO A 242 -8.96 -29.55 10.23
N THR A 243 -10.20 -29.07 10.09
CA THR A 243 -11.02 -28.69 11.23
C THR A 243 -10.87 -29.83 12.21
N ARG A 244 -10.15 -29.57 13.30
CA ARG A 244 -9.92 -30.59 14.32
C ARG A 244 -11.31 -31.05 14.70
N THR A 245 -11.65 -32.31 14.42
CA THR A 245 -12.71 -32.98 15.15
C THR A 245 -12.47 -32.68 16.62
N PRO A 246 -13.45 -32.16 17.37
CA PRO A 246 -13.24 -31.80 18.77
C PRO A 246 -12.64 -33.02 19.46
N ILE A 247 -11.39 -32.89 19.89
CA ILE A 247 -10.75 -33.90 20.72
C ILE A 247 -11.64 -34.01 21.96
N PRO A 248 -12.09 -35.21 22.36
CA PRO A 248 -12.83 -35.34 23.60
C PRO A 248 -11.99 -34.73 24.71
N THR A 249 -12.60 -33.77 25.40
CA THR A 249 -12.03 -33.00 26.51
C THR A 249 -11.22 -33.93 27.41
N ARG A 250 -9.89 -33.95 27.29
CA ARG A 250 -9.04 -34.45 28.37
C ARG A 250 -9.10 -33.40 29.45
N THR A 251 -9.65 -33.78 30.60
CA THR A 251 -9.55 -33.05 31.86
C THR A 251 -8.13 -32.50 32.00
N PRO A 252 -7.92 -31.19 32.17
CA PRO A 252 -6.59 -30.64 32.27
C PRO A 252 -5.93 -31.17 33.54
N VAL A 253 -4.86 -31.96 33.39
CA VAL A 253 -3.90 -32.12 34.47
C VAL A 253 -3.17 -30.80 34.57
N ARG A 254 -3.53 -30.03 35.61
CA ARG A 254 -2.90 -28.80 36.06
C ARG A 254 -1.37 -28.98 36.10
N PRO A 255 -0.59 -28.26 35.29
CA PRO A 255 0.83 -28.11 35.55
C PRO A 255 0.97 -27.34 36.86
N THR A 256 1.74 -27.91 37.79
CA THR A 256 2.07 -27.31 39.08
C THR A 256 2.65 -25.92 38.83
N ALA A 257 1.98 -24.91 39.38
CA ALA A 257 2.38 -23.52 39.30
C ALA A 257 3.80 -23.36 39.85
N VAL A 258 4.70 -22.82 39.03
CA VAL A 258 5.87 -22.10 39.53
C VAL A 258 5.32 -20.93 40.36
N PRO A 259 5.76 -20.72 41.61
CA PRO A 259 5.26 -19.63 42.42
C PRO A 259 5.56 -18.29 41.73
N PRO A 260 4.63 -17.32 41.76
CA PRO A 260 4.86 -16.00 41.22
C PRO A 260 5.79 -15.25 42.18
N THR A 261 7.00 -14.94 41.73
CA THR A 261 7.75 -13.87 42.38
C THR A 261 7.14 -12.54 41.94
N ALA A 262 6.22 -12.07 42.79
CA ALA A 262 5.75 -10.70 43.00
C ALA A 262 5.78 -9.72 41.81
N ALA A 263 4.59 -9.43 41.27
CA ALA A 263 4.21 -8.07 40.88
C ALA A 263 4.27 -7.16 42.14
N PRO A 264 4.51 -5.84 42.04
CA PRO A 264 3.86 -4.98 41.05
C PRO A 264 4.67 -3.77 40.53
N SER A 265 4.56 -3.49 39.24
CA SER A 265 4.79 -2.14 38.70
C SER A 265 3.78 -1.90 37.57
N GLY A 266 3.03 -0.81 37.67
CA GLY A 266 2.08 -0.22 36.71
C GLY A 266 1.21 -1.17 35.90
N ASP A 267 -0.07 -1.35 36.27
CA ASP A 267 -1.07 -1.87 35.34
C ASP A 267 -1.02 -1.08 34.02
N LEU A 268 -0.63 -1.75 32.93
CA LEU A 268 -0.60 -1.16 31.59
C LEU A 268 -1.99 -0.66 31.16
N GLY A 269 -3.05 -1.16 31.80
CA GLY A 269 -4.44 -0.89 31.45
C GLY A 269 -4.84 -1.57 30.14
N VAL A 270 -4.08 -2.58 29.72
CA VAL A 270 -4.27 -3.35 28.47
C VAL A 270 -4.62 -4.79 28.83
N ARG A 271 -5.54 -5.42 28.10
CA ARG A 271 -5.93 -6.81 28.32
C ARG A 271 -4.76 -7.74 27.98
N ILE A 272 -4.40 -8.63 28.89
CA ILE A 272 -3.32 -9.60 28.66
C ILE A 272 -3.90 -10.94 28.24
N GLU A 273 -3.93 -11.19 26.93
CA GLU A 273 -4.55 -12.36 26.31
C GLU A 273 -3.69 -12.80 25.12
N PRO A 274 -3.58 -14.11 24.81
CA PRO A 274 -2.95 -14.55 23.58
C PRO A 274 -3.63 -13.92 22.36
N GLU A 275 -2.86 -13.62 21.32
CA GLU A 275 -3.42 -13.16 20.05
C GLU A 275 -4.46 -14.14 19.51
N ASN A 276 -5.53 -13.60 18.95
CA ASN A 276 -6.63 -14.39 18.42
C ASN A 276 -7.20 -13.75 17.15
N ARG A 277 -6.58 -14.08 16.01
CA ARG A 277 -7.05 -13.72 14.67
C ARG A 277 -8.40 -14.40 14.37
N CYS A 278 -9.50 -13.71 14.67
CA CYS A 278 -10.86 -14.23 14.50
C CYS A 278 -11.41 -14.14 13.06
N SER A 279 -10.70 -13.50 12.14
CA SER A 279 -10.98 -13.51 10.71
C SER A 279 -9.70 -13.37 9.88
N TYR A 280 -9.76 -13.65 8.58
CA TYR A 280 -8.63 -13.35 7.69
C TYR A 280 -8.36 -11.85 7.65
N TYR A 281 -7.08 -11.47 7.77
CA TYR A 281 -6.67 -10.07 7.65
C TYR A 281 -6.77 -9.61 6.19
N ASP A 282 -7.58 -8.58 5.98
CA ASP A 282 -7.68 -7.86 4.71
C ASP A 282 -7.41 -6.37 4.97
N SER A 283 -6.43 -5.82 4.26
CA SER A 283 -6.04 -4.41 4.39
C SER A 283 -7.14 -3.44 3.97
N ASP A 284 -8.08 -3.86 3.12
CA ASP A 284 -9.18 -3.02 2.64
C ASP A 284 -10.20 -2.73 3.74
N LEU A 285 -10.20 -3.54 4.80
CA LEU A 285 -11.01 -3.32 6.01
C LEU A 285 -10.54 -2.12 6.84
N TYR A 286 -9.35 -1.59 6.55
CA TYR A 286 -8.70 -0.51 7.27
C TYR A 286 -8.30 0.64 6.35
N PRO A 287 -9.27 1.30 5.70
CA PRO A 287 -9.00 2.35 4.73
C PRO A 287 -8.43 3.60 5.39
N TYR A 288 -7.37 4.16 4.83
CA TYR A 288 -6.81 5.47 5.19
C TYR A 288 -6.36 6.21 3.93
N SER A 289 -6.18 7.53 4.04
CA SER A 289 -5.85 8.40 2.91
C SER A 289 -4.49 9.06 3.11
N GLN A 290 -3.73 9.25 2.03
CA GLN A 290 -2.48 10.03 2.05
C GLN A 290 -2.70 11.50 2.51
N SER A 291 -3.94 11.99 2.48
CA SER A 291 -4.29 13.31 3.03
C SER A 291 -4.01 13.48 4.54
N VAL A 292 -3.68 12.41 5.26
CA VAL A 292 -3.26 12.49 6.67
C VAL A 292 -1.79 12.89 6.84
N GLU A 293 -0.92 12.77 5.83
CA GLU A 293 0.51 13.09 5.93
C GLU A 293 0.77 14.52 6.44
N PRO A 294 0.09 15.57 5.94
CA PRO A 294 0.29 16.93 6.46
C PRO A 294 -0.11 17.06 7.93
N ARG A 295 -1.09 16.27 8.40
CA ARG A 295 -1.52 16.28 9.81
C ARG A 295 -0.47 15.63 10.72
N ILE A 296 0.18 14.57 10.25
CA ILE A 296 1.30 13.93 10.95
C ILE A 296 2.47 14.93 11.05
N VAL A 297 2.84 15.58 9.95
CA VAL A 297 3.89 16.61 9.92
C VAL A 297 3.58 17.75 10.89
N ASN A 298 2.34 18.24 10.93
CA ASN A 298 1.92 19.28 11.88
C ASN A 298 2.03 18.82 13.34
N GLN A 299 1.64 17.57 13.64
CA GLN A 299 1.80 16.99 14.98
C GLN A 299 3.27 16.85 15.39
N GLN A 300 4.18 16.70 14.43
CA GLN A 300 5.63 16.68 14.63
C GLN A 300 6.27 18.09 14.61
N GLY A 301 5.44 19.14 14.75
CA GLY A 301 5.89 20.53 14.77
C GLY A 301 6.38 21.04 13.42
N GLY A 302 5.76 20.57 12.33
CA GLY A 302 6.09 20.96 10.96
C GLY A 302 7.27 20.21 10.36
N ARG A 303 7.77 19.16 11.02
CA ARG A 303 8.95 18.38 10.62
C ARG A 303 8.52 17.12 9.87
N ILE A 304 9.20 16.81 8.76
CA ILE A 304 9.08 15.50 8.11
C ILE A 304 10.08 14.57 8.77
N TYR A 305 9.65 13.89 9.84
CA TYR A 305 10.55 13.21 10.77
C TYR A 305 10.15 11.75 11.00
N GLY A 306 11.10 10.84 10.80
CA GLY A 306 10.97 9.43 11.13
C GLY A 306 11.47 9.14 12.54
N PRO A 307 10.60 9.00 13.57
CA PRO A 307 11.03 8.91 14.95
C PRO A 307 11.78 7.62 15.27
N TYR A 308 11.63 6.58 14.46
CA TYR A 308 12.28 5.28 14.69
C TYR A 308 13.80 5.33 14.49
N THR A 309 14.27 6.15 13.56
CA THR A 309 15.69 6.31 13.20
C THR A 309 16.22 7.69 13.50
N GLY A 310 15.34 8.65 13.78
CA GLY A 310 15.68 10.05 13.95
C GLY A 310 16.07 10.75 12.65
N THR A 311 15.59 10.24 11.52
CA THR A 311 15.87 10.78 10.19
C THR A 311 14.92 11.93 9.88
N TYR A 312 15.47 13.05 9.43
CA TYR A 312 14.71 14.11 8.76
C TYR A 312 14.70 13.82 7.27
N PHE A 313 13.53 13.94 6.65
CA PHE A 313 13.36 13.75 5.21
C PHE A 313 13.17 15.10 4.53
N SER A 314 13.60 15.19 3.27
CA SER A 314 13.45 16.43 2.49
C SER A 314 12.02 16.60 1.98
N SER A 315 11.28 15.49 1.89
CA SER A 315 9.92 15.44 1.36
C SER A 315 9.14 14.25 1.96
N ILE A 316 7.83 14.40 2.11
CA ILE A 316 6.92 13.30 2.50
C ILE A 316 6.94 12.15 1.50
N ARG A 317 7.36 12.41 0.25
CA ARG A 317 7.51 11.37 -0.79
C ARG A 317 8.62 10.37 -0.49
N GLU A 318 9.53 10.69 0.43
CA GLU A 318 10.60 9.79 0.90
C GLU A 318 10.14 8.92 2.08
N THR A 319 8.91 9.12 2.55
CA THR A 319 8.35 8.46 3.74
C THR A 319 7.15 7.60 3.40
N ASP A 320 6.85 6.67 4.29
CA ASP A 320 5.54 6.04 4.37
C ASP A 320 4.77 6.57 5.60
N ILE A 321 3.45 6.61 5.48
CA ILE A 321 2.56 6.60 6.64
C ILE A 321 2.72 5.25 7.35
N GLU A 322 3.11 5.32 8.60
CA GLU A 322 3.39 4.19 9.46
C GLU A 322 2.31 4.06 10.55
N HIS A 323 1.71 2.88 10.65
CA HIS A 323 0.83 2.51 11.76
C HIS A 323 1.67 1.96 12.91
N ILE A 324 1.83 2.74 13.99
CA ILE A 324 2.66 2.43 15.16
C ILE A 324 2.30 1.04 15.71
N VAL A 325 1.01 0.80 15.91
CA VAL A 325 0.37 -0.52 16.05
C VAL A 325 -0.09 -0.92 14.65
N ALA A 326 0.51 -1.95 14.07
CA ALA A 326 0.25 -2.33 12.68
C ALA A 326 -1.20 -2.79 12.48
N ARG A 327 -1.75 -2.63 11.27
CA ARG A 327 -3.14 -3.02 10.98
C ARG A 327 -3.39 -4.54 11.10
N SER A 328 -2.39 -5.35 10.72
CA SER A 328 -2.43 -6.83 10.85
C SER A 328 -2.34 -7.24 12.33
N GLU A 329 -1.38 -6.69 13.07
CA GLU A 329 -1.25 -6.91 14.52
C GLU A 329 -2.53 -6.50 15.28
N ALA A 330 -3.07 -5.32 15.00
CA ALA A 330 -4.31 -4.88 15.66
C ALA A 330 -5.51 -5.77 15.31
N HIS A 331 -5.52 -6.39 14.12
CA HIS A 331 -6.53 -7.38 13.75
C HIS A 331 -6.47 -8.60 14.66
N ASP A 332 -5.26 -9.06 14.97
CA ASP A 332 -4.98 -10.24 15.79
C ASP A 332 -5.22 -9.97 17.29
N SER A 333 -5.02 -8.71 17.69
CA SER A 333 -5.24 -8.22 19.04
C SER A 333 -6.69 -7.77 19.32
N GLY A 334 -7.62 -7.96 18.37
CA GLY A 334 -9.06 -7.83 18.62
C GLY A 334 -9.87 -7.08 17.56
N LEU A 335 -9.25 -6.34 16.63
CA LEU A 335 -10.00 -5.59 15.61
C LEU A 335 -10.66 -6.48 14.55
N CYS A 336 -10.32 -7.77 14.48
CA CYS A 336 -11.06 -8.73 13.67
C CYS A 336 -12.56 -8.80 14.02
N ALA A 337 -12.91 -8.56 15.28
CA ALA A 337 -14.29 -8.56 15.77
C ALA A 337 -14.94 -7.16 15.72
N ALA A 338 -14.18 -6.11 15.42
CA ALA A 338 -14.66 -4.74 15.45
C ALA A 338 -15.47 -4.38 14.19
N ASP A 339 -16.38 -3.42 14.33
CA ASP A 339 -17.11 -2.88 13.18
C ASP A 339 -16.20 -2.07 12.23
N SER A 340 -16.72 -1.74 11.05
CA SER A 340 -15.98 -1.01 10.02
C SER A 340 -15.65 0.44 10.41
N ASN A 341 -16.46 1.06 11.28
CA ASN A 341 -16.22 2.43 11.76
C ASN A 341 -15.03 2.46 12.71
N THR A 342 -14.93 1.48 13.61
CA THR A 342 -13.82 1.32 14.55
C THR A 342 -12.52 1.04 13.81
N ARG A 343 -12.53 0.15 12.82
CA ARG A 343 -11.35 -0.14 11.98
C ARG A 343 -10.89 1.06 11.16
N ARG A 344 -11.84 1.83 10.60
CA ARG A 344 -11.53 3.09 9.91
C ARG A 344 -10.97 4.14 10.87
N ALA A 345 -11.55 4.26 12.07
CA ALA A 345 -11.06 5.18 13.10
C ALA A 345 -9.62 4.83 13.48
N PHE A 346 -9.33 3.55 13.75
CA PHE A 346 -7.98 3.05 14.03
C PHE A 346 -6.99 3.39 12.92
N ALA A 347 -7.38 3.16 11.66
CA ALA A 347 -6.50 3.37 10.51
C ALA A 347 -6.15 4.85 10.25
N ASN A 348 -6.97 5.79 10.75
CA ASN A 348 -6.82 7.24 10.52
C ASN A 348 -6.48 8.03 11.80
N ASP A 349 -6.22 7.34 12.91
CA ASP A 349 -5.93 7.98 14.20
C ASP A 349 -4.50 8.50 14.24
N LEU A 350 -4.33 9.81 14.42
CA LEU A 350 -3.03 10.44 14.61
C LEU A 350 -2.28 9.95 15.87
N LEU A 351 -2.97 9.33 16.82
CA LEU A 351 -2.32 8.59 17.89
C LEU A 351 -1.55 7.38 17.33
N ASN A 352 -2.09 6.68 16.34
CA ASN A 352 -1.48 5.48 15.77
C ASN A 352 -0.63 5.75 14.51
N LEU A 353 -0.49 7.00 14.08
CA LEU A 353 0.21 7.34 12.83
C LEU A 353 1.51 8.11 13.08
N THR A 354 2.54 7.77 12.30
CA THR A 354 3.79 8.53 12.19
C THR A 354 4.34 8.43 10.76
N LEU A 355 5.44 9.13 10.47
CA LEU A 355 6.24 8.89 9.26
C LEU A 355 7.37 7.93 9.57
N ALA A 356 7.76 7.11 8.59
CA ALA A 356 8.96 6.29 8.63
C ALA A 356 9.57 6.16 7.23
N SER A 357 10.84 5.77 7.13
CA SER A 357 11.36 5.38 5.82
C SER A 357 10.68 4.09 5.35
N PRO A 358 10.49 3.90 4.03
CA PRO A 358 9.95 2.66 3.49
C PRO A 358 10.67 1.40 3.96
N SER A 359 12.00 1.47 4.14
CA SER A 359 12.79 0.35 4.65
C SER A 359 12.40 -0.06 6.07
N VAL A 360 12.18 0.92 6.96
CA VAL A 360 11.82 0.61 8.35
C VAL A 360 10.38 0.09 8.43
N ASN A 361 9.43 0.77 7.77
CA ASN A 361 8.01 0.37 7.77
C ASN A 361 7.83 -1.03 7.16
N ARG A 362 8.26 -1.21 5.90
CA ARG A 362 7.87 -2.37 5.09
C ARG A 362 8.70 -3.63 5.34
N HIS A 363 9.86 -3.52 5.97
CA HIS A 363 10.82 -4.63 6.07
C HIS A 363 11.34 -4.91 7.48
N GLN A 364 11.53 -3.87 8.31
CA GLN A 364 12.03 -4.07 9.66
C GLN A 364 10.89 -4.31 10.63
N LYS A 365 9.95 -3.36 10.69
CA LYS A 365 8.80 -3.42 11.60
C LYS A 365 7.70 -4.32 11.04
N VAL A 366 7.21 -4.08 9.83
CA VAL A 366 6.13 -4.87 9.22
C VAL A 366 4.90 -4.89 10.16
N ASP A 367 4.41 -6.07 10.54
CA ASP A 367 3.32 -6.30 11.48
C ASP A 367 3.80 -6.81 12.85
N LYS A 368 5.07 -6.61 13.18
CA LYS A 368 5.65 -7.04 14.45
C LYS A 368 5.12 -6.27 15.64
N ASP A 369 4.94 -6.98 16.74
CA ASP A 369 4.60 -6.43 18.05
C ASP A 369 5.86 -5.90 18.80
N LEU A 370 5.69 -5.51 20.07
CA LEU A 370 6.81 -5.04 20.90
C LEU A 370 7.82 -6.13 21.27
N ALA A 371 7.41 -7.40 21.31
CA ALA A 371 8.30 -8.51 21.60
C ALA A 371 9.23 -8.82 20.42
N GLU A 372 8.75 -8.58 19.19
CA GLU A 372 9.44 -8.88 17.95
C GLU A 372 10.25 -7.70 17.39
N TRP A 373 9.83 -6.46 17.65
CA TRP A 373 10.53 -5.27 17.14
C TRP A 373 10.42 -4.03 18.03
N LEU A 374 11.57 -3.35 18.21
CA LEU A 374 11.66 -2.02 18.81
C LEU A 374 12.49 -1.11 17.90
N PRO A 375 12.17 0.19 17.82
CA PRO A 375 12.93 1.13 17.01
C PRO A 375 14.33 1.37 17.59
N ALA A 376 15.26 1.85 16.75
CA ALA A 376 16.61 2.20 17.17
C ALA A 376 16.59 3.40 18.16
N LEU A 377 15.79 4.42 17.83
CA LEU A 377 15.56 5.61 18.65
C LEU A 377 14.11 5.68 19.15
N ASN A 378 13.81 6.60 20.08
CA ASN A 378 12.47 6.85 20.59
C ASN A 378 11.73 5.63 21.18
N LYS A 379 12.45 4.63 21.71
CA LYS A 379 11.84 3.40 22.26
C LYS A 379 10.79 3.67 23.34
N CYS A 380 11.06 4.61 24.26
CA CYS A 380 10.12 4.98 25.31
C CYS A 380 8.82 5.57 24.77
N TRP A 381 8.93 6.51 23.82
CA TRP A 381 7.78 7.07 23.13
C TRP A 381 7.00 5.99 22.35
N TYR A 382 7.70 5.13 21.62
CA TYR A 382 7.09 4.07 20.81
C TYR A 382 6.29 3.10 21.68
N VAL A 383 6.89 2.55 22.75
CA VAL A 383 6.21 1.62 23.67
C VAL A 383 5.02 2.30 24.35
N ALA A 384 5.20 3.52 24.85
CA ALA A 384 4.10 4.26 25.45
C ALA A 384 2.96 4.50 24.46
N ARG A 385 3.29 4.75 23.19
CA ARG A 385 2.29 4.96 22.15
C ARG A 385 1.54 3.69 21.78
N VAL A 386 2.22 2.55 21.68
CA VAL A 386 1.57 1.24 21.50
C VAL A 386 0.58 0.98 22.64
N VAL A 387 0.98 1.18 23.90
CA VAL A 387 0.07 1.04 25.06
C VAL A 387 -1.13 1.98 24.94
N GLN A 388 -0.93 3.26 24.61
CA GLN A 388 -2.03 4.23 24.44
C GLN A 388 -3.02 3.81 23.34
N VAL A 389 -2.52 3.35 22.19
CA VAL A 389 -3.35 2.88 21.08
C VAL A 389 -4.11 1.61 21.48
N LYS A 390 -3.44 0.62 22.08
CA LYS A 390 -4.08 -0.63 22.50
C LYS A 390 -5.17 -0.39 23.55
N ARG A 391 -4.96 0.53 24.49
CA ARG A 391 -6.00 0.97 25.44
C ARG A 391 -7.20 1.60 24.73
N LYS A 392 -6.94 2.55 23.82
CA LYS A 392 -8.00 3.29 23.12
C LYS A 392 -8.91 2.38 22.30
N TYR A 393 -8.34 1.35 21.67
CA TYR A 393 -9.05 0.43 20.79
C TYR A 393 -9.40 -0.91 21.45
N ASN A 394 -9.20 -1.03 22.77
CA ASN A 394 -9.43 -2.26 23.53
C ASN A 394 -8.74 -3.50 22.94
N LEU A 395 -7.50 -3.32 22.47
CA LEU A 395 -6.67 -4.38 21.91
C LEU A 395 -5.96 -5.13 23.04
N SER A 396 -5.74 -6.43 22.87
CA SER A 396 -4.93 -7.22 23.79
C SER A 396 -3.43 -7.05 23.54
N MET A 397 -2.63 -7.36 24.56
CA MET A 397 -1.22 -7.71 24.42
C MET A 397 -1.05 -9.15 24.84
N ASP A 398 -0.20 -9.90 24.15
CA ASP A 398 0.21 -11.19 24.67
C ASP A 398 1.19 -11.01 25.84
N ARG A 399 1.58 -12.13 26.48
CA ARG A 399 2.46 -12.07 27.66
C ARG A 399 3.87 -11.57 27.32
N ALA A 400 4.40 -11.90 26.15
CA ALA A 400 5.74 -11.50 25.74
C ALA A 400 5.76 -10.00 25.44
N GLU A 401 4.77 -9.51 24.69
CA GLU A 401 4.60 -8.11 24.36
C GLU A 401 4.44 -7.26 25.64
N ALA A 402 3.56 -7.68 26.55
CA ALA A 402 3.31 -6.98 27.81
C ALA A 402 4.55 -6.93 28.71
N ALA A 403 5.35 -8.00 28.74
CA ALA A 403 6.60 -8.02 29.49
C ALA A 403 7.63 -7.03 28.92
N VAL A 404 7.68 -6.84 27.60
CA VAL A 404 8.50 -5.77 26.99
C VAL A 404 7.95 -4.41 27.34
N ALA A 405 6.64 -4.19 27.22
CA ALA A 405 6.01 -2.92 27.55
C ALA A 405 6.29 -2.50 28.98
N GLN A 406 6.07 -3.40 29.95
CA GLN A 406 6.31 -3.13 31.37
C GLN A 406 7.77 -2.76 31.63
N ARG A 407 8.70 -3.63 31.22
CA ARG A 407 10.13 -3.44 31.46
C ARG A 407 10.64 -2.13 30.87
N MET A 408 10.18 -1.78 29.67
CA MET A 408 10.57 -0.53 29.02
C MET A 408 10.00 0.66 29.79
N LEU A 409 8.69 0.69 30.06
CA LEU A 409 8.04 1.82 30.71
C LEU A 409 8.53 2.06 32.14
N ASP A 410 8.82 1.01 32.91
CA ASP A 410 9.41 1.12 34.26
C ASP A 410 10.79 1.82 34.23
N SER A 411 11.52 1.70 33.12
CA SER A 411 12.86 2.28 32.94
C SER A 411 12.87 3.62 32.19
N CYS A 412 11.71 4.07 31.69
CA CYS A 412 11.64 5.24 30.82
C CYS A 412 11.55 6.55 31.63
N PRO A 413 12.52 7.47 31.52
CA PRO A 413 12.48 8.74 32.24
C PRO A 413 11.44 9.71 31.66
N ASN A 414 11.10 9.56 30.38
CA ASN A 414 10.02 10.26 29.71
C ASN A 414 9.54 9.44 28.51
N THR A 415 8.29 9.67 28.12
CA THR A 415 7.64 9.00 26.98
C THR A 415 7.32 9.96 25.85
N GLN A 416 7.93 11.15 25.86
CA GLN A 416 7.77 12.15 24.81
C GLN A 416 8.64 11.76 23.61
N MET A 417 8.16 12.04 22.41
CA MET A 417 8.96 11.88 21.20
C MET A 417 10.12 12.87 21.26
N GLN A 418 11.33 12.35 21.15
CA GLN A 418 12.55 13.13 21.08
C GLN A 418 12.89 13.37 19.61
N PHE A 419 13.14 14.63 19.28
CA PHE A 419 13.70 15.01 17.99
C PHE A 419 15.21 15.02 18.13
N THR A 420 15.89 14.31 17.24
CA THR A 420 17.34 14.41 17.12
C THR A 420 17.70 15.82 16.67
N ASP A 421 18.73 16.40 17.27
CA ASP A 421 19.26 17.67 16.81
C ASP A 421 19.76 17.49 15.38
N PRO A 422 19.33 18.33 14.42
CA PRO A 422 19.78 18.23 13.03
C PRO A 422 21.31 18.28 12.86
N GLY A 423 22.03 18.78 13.88
CA GLY A 423 23.49 18.86 13.94
C GLY A 423 24.20 17.82 14.83
N SER A 424 23.47 16.90 15.48
CA SER A 424 24.06 15.91 16.41
C SER A 424 23.85 14.45 15.99
N ALA A 425 23.13 14.21 14.89
CA ALA A 425 23.17 12.91 14.25
C ALA A 425 24.62 12.65 13.79
N PRO A 426 25.24 11.49 14.12
CA PRO A 426 26.36 11.00 13.34
C PRO A 426 25.90 11.07 11.87
N PRO A 427 26.73 11.57 10.94
CA PRO A 427 26.31 11.63 9.55
C PRO A 427 25.80 10.22 9.18
N PRO A 428 24.64 10.10 8.48
CA PRO A 428 24.32 8.82 7.89
C PRO A 428 25.57 8.37 7.14
N ALA A 429 25.89 7.08 7.17
CA ALA A 429 27.09 6.54 6.52
C ALA A 429 27.15 6.81 4.99
N ASN A 430 26.22 7.59 4.44
CA ASN A 430 26.22 8.20 3.12
C ASN A 430 25.67 9.64 3.14
N THR A 431 26.48 10.64 3.51
CA THR A 431 26.34 12.01 2.95
C THR A 431 27.70 12.69 2.81
N ARG A 432 28.20 12.67 1.57
CA ARG A 432 28.85 13.75 0.79
C ARG A 432 29.72 14.81 1.54
N PRO A 433 31.01 14.95 1.16
CA PRO A 433 31.82 16.15 1.44
C PRO A 433 31.28 17.38 0.69
N PRO A 434 31.45 18.61 1.22
CA PRO A 434 30.88 19.82 0.63
C PRO A 434 31.33 20.04 -0.81
N ALA A 435 30.37 20.36 -1.66
CA ALA A 435 30.63 20.95 -2.97
C ALA A 435 31.30 22.32 -2.74
N ASN A 436 32.61 22.39 -2.97
CA ASN A 436 33.46 23.58 -3.21
C ASN A 436 34.84 23.52 -2.53
N THR A 437 35.49 22.36 -2.49
CA THR A 437 36.96 22.31 -2.38
C THR A 437 37.54 21.88 -3.73
N PRO A 438 38.33 22.72 -4.44
CA PRO A 438 39.06 22.26 -5.61
C PRO A 438 40.04 21.17 -5.17
N PRO A 439 39.96 19.93 -5.69
CA PRO A 439 40.95 18.90 -5.39
C PRO A 439 42.26 19.21 -6.11
N PRO A 440 43.40 18.70 -5.61
CA PRO A 440 44.73 19.09 -6.08
C PRO A 440 44.87 18.87 -7.59
N SER A 441 45.51 19.86 -8.22
CA SER A 441 45.93 19.84 -9.62
C SER A 441 46.78 18.60 -9.90
N GLY A 442 46.27 17.68 -10.75
CA GLY A 442 47.10 16.65 -11.39
C GLY A 442 46.53 15.23 -11.54
N GLY A 443 45.42 14.87 -10.88
CA GLY A 443 44.87 13.50 -10.98
C GLY A 443 44.00 13.27 -12.21
N SER A 444 44.29 12.23 -13.01
CA SER A 444 43.46 11.78 -14.14
C SER A 444 42.08 11.30 -13.69
N CYS A 445 41.04 11.54 -14.49
CA CYS A 445 39.71 11.00 -14.23
C CYS A 445 39.64 9.48 -14.47
N PRO A 446 38.80 8.75 -13.71
CA PRO A 446 38.66 7.31 -13.87
C PRO A 446 38.09 6.96 -15.25
N SER A 447 38.53 5.83 -15.81
CA SER A 447 38.09 5.35 -17.13
C SER A 447 36.73 4.65 -17.09
N ASN A 448 36.33 4.13 -15.93
CA ASN A 448 35.08 3.42 -15.66
C ASN A 448 34.68 3.49 -14.16
N CYS A 449 33.48 3.04 -13.82
CA CYS A 449 32.98 3.13 -12.44
C CYS A 449 33.73 2.24 -11.45
N THR A 450 34.26 1.08 -11.88
CA THR A 450 35.11 0.25 -11.02
C THR A 450 36.35 1.00 -10.55
N GLU A 451 37.01 1.71 -11.47
CA GLU A 451 38.16 2.55 -11.15
C GLU A 451 37.74 3.78 -10.33
N ALA A 452 36.59 4.40 -10.62
CA ALA A 452 36.04 5.48 -9.83
C ALA A 452 35.84 5.05 -8.37
N HIS A 453 35.23 3.88 -8.13
CA HIS A 453 35.02 3.35 -6.79
C HIS A 453 36.34 3.00 -6.09
N ALA A 454 37.36 2.53 -6.81
CA ALA A 454 38.70 2.27 -6.27
C ALA A 454 39.43 3.56 -5.87
N MET A 455 39.16 4.67 -6.58
CA MET A 455 39.63 6.02 -6.25
C MET A 455 38.76 6.72 -5.19
N GLY A 456 37.73 6.05 -4.65
CA GLY A 456 36.79 6.62 -3.69
C GLY A 456 35.79 7.62 -4.29
N MET A 457 35.66 7.66 -5.62
CA MET A 457 34.71 8.50 -6.34
C MET A 457 33.44 7.68 -6.60
N SER A 458 32.31 8.13 -6.06
CA SER A 458 30.98 7.52 -6.26
C SER A 458 29.91 8.61 -6.16
N ASN A 459 28.74 8.38 -6.74
CA ASN A 459 27.64 9.35 -6.79
C ASN A 459 28.08 10.72 -7.37
N MET A 460 28.84 10.69 -8.46
CA MET A 460 29.33 11.91 -9.11
C MET A 460 28.19 12.64 -9.81
N GLY A 461 27.75 13.80 -9.32
CA GLY A 461 26.74 14.62 -10.01
C GLY A 461 27.26 15.22 -11.33
N ARG A 462 26.36 15.75 -12.17
CA ARG A 462 26.70 16.43 -13.46
C ARG A 462 27.73 17.56 -13.33
N ASP A 463 27.85 18.15 -12.15
CA ASP A 463 28.80 19.22 -11.79
C ASP A 463 30.21 18.70 -11.43
N HIS A 464 30.39 17.39 -11.26
CA HIS A 464 31.67 16.78 -10.90
C HIS A 464 32.64 16.75 -12.09
N ARG A 465 33.91 17.14 -11.92
CA ARG A 465 34.90 17.25 -13.02
C ARG A 465 35.11 15.95 -13.83
N CYS A 466 34.88 14.80 -13.19
CA CYS A 466 35.03 13.47 -13.79
C CYS A 466 33.69 12.82 -14.17
N TYR A 467 32.59 13.56 -14.10
CA TYR A 467 31.31 13.10 -14.61
C TYR A 467 31.41 12.87 -16.12
N GLN A 468 30.94 11.69 -16.57
CA GLN A 468 30.71 11.42 -17.99
C GLN A 468 29.35 10.75 -18.13
N PRO A 469 28.52 11.09 -19.14
CA PRO A 469 27.20 10.47 -19.34
C PRO A 469 27.23 8.94 -19.46
N LYS A 470 28.38 8.35 -19.84
CA LYS A 470 28.56 6.90 -19.91
C LYS A 470 28.67 6.22 -18.53
N PHE A 471 28.92 7.00 -17.48
CA PHE A 471 29.00 6.57 -16.08
C PHE A 471 27.67 6.73 -15.34
N ASP A 472 26.77 7.57 -15.87
CA ASP A 472 25.38 7.75 -15.44
C ASP A 472 24.49 6.84 -16.30
N ARG A 473 24.40 5.57 -15.87
CA ARG A 473 23.83 4.48 -16.69
C ARG A 473 22.33 4.63 -16.87
N ASP A 474 21.65 5.17 -15.87
CA ASP A 474 20.21 5.38 -15.76
C ASP A 474 19.76 6.81 -16.04
N ARG A 475 20.73 7.71 -16.29
CA ARG A 475 20.55 9.09 -16.81
C ARG A 475 19.85 10.03 -15.84
N ASP A 476 19.95 9.77 -14.55
CA ASP A 476 19.31 10.57 -13.51
C ASP A 476 20.15 11.83 -13.16
N GLY A 477 21.37 11.93 -13.69
CA GLY A 477 22.33 12.99 -13.42
C GLY A 477 23.39 12.67 -12.37
N ILE A 478 23.47 11.41 -11.93
CA ILE A 478 24.46 10.90 -10.99
C ILE A 478 25.22 9.75 -11.65
N ALA A 479 26.55 9.80 -11.61
CA ALA A 479 27.44 8.83 -12.24
C ALA A 479 28.14 7.95 -11.20
N CYS A 480 28.31 6.66 -11.52
CA CYS A 480 28.96 5.66 -10.67
C CYS A 480 28.35 5.58 -9.26
N GLU A 481 27.05 5.30 -9.21
CA GLU A 481 26.32 5.08 -7.96
C GLU A 481 26.68 3.76 -7.28
N ARG A 482 26.49 3.69 -5.95
CA ARG A 482 26.76 2.49 -5.13
C ARG A 482 25.51 1.87 -4.55
#